data_AF-X6NRQ6-F1
#
_entry.id   AF-X6NRQ6-F1
#
_cell.length_a   1.000
_cell.length_b   1.000
_cell.length_c   1.000
_cell.angle_alpha   90.00
_cell.angle_beta   90.00
_cell.angle_gamma   90.00
#
_symmetry.space_group_name_H-M   'P 1'
#
loop_
_entity.id
_entity.type
_entity.pdbx_description
1 polymer ?
#
loop_
_entity_poly.entity_id
_entity_poly.type
_entity_poly.pdbx_seq_one_letter_code
_entity_poly.pdbx_strand_id
1 'polypeptide(L)'
;MLTQFQRTFPKIGEEIISAVLKWFDKNAEETKTVLTWLTENTTNLQQQHHLLNLFKSFGGIFEKTTISQTWKNCNRIFVDAYEKLQYICATSNLNELKEENEIKISREICLHILWNILKYPKQIKYRQIHKQVLYNYLFQKCHSLDINFEQMFIGMELYLQHFGFKKGNDGNWYYQYDEIHASHLWNCYQKVINSQTMYFVAYFFYFFFCYFNK
;
A
#
# COMPACT_ATOMS: atom_id res chain seq x y z
N MET A 1 17.50 -3.24 -31.23
CA MET A 1 16.37 -3.86 -30.48
C MET A 1 15.07 -3.12 -30.75
N LEU A 2 14.97 -1.81 -30.51
CA LEU A 2 13.79 -1.00 -30.85
C LEU A 2 13.32 -1.18 -32.31
N THR A 3 14.22 -1.01 -33.27
CA THR A 3 13.95 -1.18 -34.71
C THR A 3 13.45 -2.57 -35.09
N GLN A 4 13.89 -3.62 -34.38
CA GLN A 4 13.42 -4.99 -34.57
C GLN A 4 11.98 -5.13 -34.08
N PHE A 5 11.69 -4.64 -32.87
CA PHE A 5 10.33 -4.65 -32.31
C PHE A 5 9.35 -3.82 -33.13
N GLN A 6 9.76 -2.66 -33.64
CA GLN A 6 8.93 -1.84 -34.54
C GLN A 6 8.54 -2.61 -35.82
N ARG A 7 9.47 -3.38 -36.40
CA ARG A 7 9.18 -4.23 -37.57
C ARG A 7 8.22 -5.38 -37.22
N THR A 8 8.38 -5.99 -36.05
CA THR A 8 7.55 -7.12 -35.61
C THR A 8 6.14 -6.67 -35.16
N PHE A 9 6.03 -5.48 -34.56
CA PHE A 9 4.79 -4.95 -33.99
C PHE A 9 4.41 -3.61 -34.63
N PRO A 10 4.10 -3.57 -35.94
CA PRO A 10 3.88 -2.32 -36.67
C PRO A 10 2.63 -1.54 -36.21
N LYS A 11 1.73 -2.19 -35.44
CA LYS A 11 0.52 -1.57 -34.88
C LYS A 11 0.75 -0.92 -33.52
N ILE A 12 1.90 -1.15 -32.88
CA ILE A 12 2.23 -0.56 -31.59
C ILE A 12 3.03 0.72 -31.80
N GLY A 13 2.64 1.80 -31.14
CA GLY A 13 3.39 3.06 -31.20
C GLY A 13 4.83 2.91 -30.70
N GLU A 14 5.79 3.57 -31.36
CA GLU A 14 7.21 3.56 -30.97
C GLU A 14 7.42 3.95 -29.49
N GLU A 15 6.62 4.90 -29.00
CA GLU A 15 6.63 5.34 -27.61
C GLU A 15 6.26 4.21 -26.63
N ILE A 16 5.30 3.36 -26.98
CA ILE A 16 4.90 2.19 -26.18
C ILE A 16 6.04 1.17 -26.17
N ILE A 17 6.63 0.87 -27.34
CA ILE A 17 7.75 -0.08 -27.44
C ILE A 17 8.92 0.39 -26.58
N SER A 18 9.26 1.68 -26.67
CA SER A 18 10.33 2.28 -25.87
C SER A 18 10.02 2.23 -24.37
N ALA A 19 8.77 2.49 -23.97
CA ALA A 19 8.35 2.41 -22.57
C ALA A 19 8.42 0.98 -22.01
N VAL A 20 8.02 -0.03 -22.79
CA VAL A 20 8.10 -1.45 -22.39
C VAL A 20 9.57 -1.90 -22.31
N LEU A 21 10.39 -1.56 -23.30
CA LEU A 21 11.82 -1.88 -23.30
C LEU A 21 12.56 -1.30 -22.10
N LYS A 22 12.25 -0.04 -21.74
CA LYS A 22 12.82 0.60 -20.55
C LYS A 22 12.36 -0.09 -19.27
N TRP A 23 11.11 -0.53 -19.21
CA TRP A 23 10.55 -1.13 -18.01
C TRP A 23 11.13 -2.53 -17.73
N PHE A 24 11.41 -3.32 -18.76
CA PHE A 24 11.99 -4.66 -18.63
C PHE A 24 13.52 -4.70 -18.74
N ASP A 25 14.22 -3.58 -18.52
CA ASP A 25 15.68 -3.49 -18.63
C ASP A 25 16.25 -4.11 -19.92
N LYS A 26 15.51 -3.96 -21.03
CA LYS A 26 15.82 -4.53 -22.36
C LYS A 26 15.77 -6.06 -22.43
N ASN A 27 15.08 -6.74 -21.51
CA ASN A 27 14.76 -8.16 -21.63
C ASN A 27 13.84 -8.38 -22.85
N ALA A 28 14.39 -8.99 -23.89
CA ALA A 28 13.72 -9.13 -25.18
C ALA A 28 12.50 -10.07 -25.11
N GLU A 29 12.55 -11.14 -24.30
CA GLU A 29 11.48 -12.14 -24.26
C GLU A 29 10.25 -11.60 -23.50
N GLU A 30 10.47 -10.95 -22.37
CA GLU A 30 9.38 -10.30 -21.61
C GLU A 30 8.77 -9.14 -22.40
N THR A 31 9.62 -8.32 -23.03
CA THR A 31 9.18 -7.25 -23.93
C THR A 31 8.30 -7.80 -25.04
N LYS A 32 8.75 -8.85 -25.75
CA LYS A 32 7.99 -9.49 -26.82
C LYS A 32 6.64 -9.99 -26.32
N THR A 33 6.62 -10.64 -25.16
CA THR A 33 5.39 -11.19 -24.56
C THR A 33 4.38 -10.08 -24.25
N VAL A 34 4.82 -8.95 -23.70
CA VAL A 34 3.93 -7.82 -23.39
C VAL A 34 3.44 -7.11 -24.66
N LEU A 35 4.31 -6.94 -25.67
CA LEU A 35 3.93 -6.31 -26.94
C LEU A 35 2.93 -7.16 -27.73
N THR A 36 3.10 -8.49 -27.75
CA THR A 36 2.10 -9.41 -28.31
C THR A 36 0.76 -9.25 -27.59
N TRP A 37 0.78 -9.27 -26.26
CA TRP A 37 -0.41 -9.12 -25.44
C TRP A 37 -1.15 -7.77 -25.68
N LEU A 38 -0.42 -6.66 -25.78
CA LEU A 38 -1.00 -5.35 -26.12
C LEU A 38 -1.61 -5.36 -27.52
N THR A 39 -0.94 -5.98 -28.50
CA THR A 39 -1.42 -6.07 -29.88
C THR A 39 -2.73 -6.83 -29.99
N GLU A 40 -2.91 -7.89 -29.19
CA GLU A 40 -4.12 -8.71 -29.19
C GLU A 40 -5.33 -8.05 -28.49
N ASN A 41 -5.10 -7.07 -27.62
CA ASN A 41 -6.14 -6.52 -26.73
C ASN A 41 -6.51 -5.06 -27.00
N THR A 42 -5.90 -4.41 -27.99
CA THR A 42 -6.11 -2.98 -28.28
C THR A 42 -6.28 -2.72 -29.77
N THR A 43 -7.00 -1.65 -30.11
CA THR A 43 -7.21 -1.24 -31.52
C THR A 43 -6.56 0.09 -31.88
N ASN A 44 -6.20 0.92 -30.90
CA ASN A 44 -5.55 2.21 -31.11
C ASN A 44 -4.50 2.51 -30.03
N LEU A 45 -3.70 3.55 -30.28
CA LEU A 45 -2.58 3.96 -29.42
C LEU A 45 -3.02 4.37 -28.00
N GLN A 46 -4.17 5.04 -27.86
CA GLN A 46 -4.70 5.43 -26.56
C GLN A 46 -5.05 4.21 -25.70
N GLN A 47 -5.69 3.20 -26.30
CA GLN A 47 -5.96 1.93 -25.64
C GLN A 47 -4.67 1.19 -25.26
N GLN A 48 -3.61 1.27 -26.08
CA GLN A 48 -2.30 0.69 -25.75
C GLN A 48 -1.70 1.33 -24.50
N HIS A 49 -1.73 2.66 -24.38
CA HIS A 49 -1.29 3.37 -23.18
C HIS A 49 -2.08 2.96 -21.95
N HIS A 50 -3.41 2.97 -22.04
CA HIS A 50 -4.28 2.60 -20.93
C HIS A 50 -4.05 1.17 -20.46
N LEU A 51 -3.99 0.22 -21.40
CA LEU A 51 -3.78 -1.18 -21.06
C LEU A 51 -2.35 -1.45 -20.53
N LEU A 52 -1.34 -0.76 -21.05
CA LEU A 52 0.02 -0.81 -20.49
C LEU A 52 0.04 -0.25 -19.06
N ASN A 53 -0.68 0.83 -18.78
CA ASN A 53 -0.77 1.40 -17.44
C ASN A 53 -1.48 0.44 -16.46
N LEU A 54 -2.56 -0.22 -16.89
CA LEU A 54 -3.19 -1.29 -16.09
C LEU A 54 -2.19 -2.40 -15.79
N PHE A 55 -1.44 -2.84 -16.78
CA PHE A 55 -0.45 -3.90 -16.59
C PHE A 55 0.72 -3.47 -15.69
N LYS A 56 1.16 -2.21 -15.74
CA LYS A 56 2.16 -1.68 -14.78
C LYS A 56 1.64 -1.65 -13.35
N SER A 57 0.38 -1.27 -13.15
CA SER A 57 -0.23 -1.19 -11.83
C SER A 57 -0.56 -2.56 -11.23
N PHE A 58 -0.98 -3.50 -12.06
CA PHE A 58 -1.57 -4.75 -11.58
C PHE A 58 -0.87 -6.03 -12.05
N GLY A 59 0.12 -5.96 -12.95
CA GLY A 59 0.74 -7.15 -13.56
C GLY A 59 1.57 -8.01 -12.60
N GLY A 60 1.93 -7.48 -11.42
CA GLY A 60 2.52 -8.26 -10.34
C GLY A 60 1.49 -8.90 -9.39
N ILE A 61 0.21 -8.53 -9.53
CA ILE A 61 -0.90 -8.98 -8.67
C ILE A 61 -1.80 -9.95 -9.43
N PHE A 62 -2.08 -9.64 -10.70
CA PHE A 62 -2.96 -10.42 -11.55
C PHE A 62 -2.24 -10.97 -12.77
N GLU A 63 -2.64 -12.17 -13.16
CA GLU A 63 -2.31 -12.70 -14.47
C GLU A 63 -2.84 -11.79 -15.59
N LYS A 64 -2.11 -11.77 -16.71
CA LYS A 64 -2.49 -11.01 -17.92
C LYS A 64 -3.90 -11.33 -18.40
N THR A 65 -4.34 -12.57 -18.24
CA THR A 65 -5.67 -13.07 -18.58
C THR A 65 -6.77 -12.33 -17.80
N THR A 66 -6.61 -12.18 -16.49
CA THR A 66 -7.54 -11.44 -15.61
C THR A 66 -7.62 -9.96 -15.98
N ILE A 67 -6.48 -9.33 -16.25
CA ILE A 67 -6.41 -7.93 -16.69
C ILE A 67 -7.12 -7.76 -18.04
N SER A 68 -6.84 -8.65 -19.01
CA SER A 68 -7.49 -8.65 -20.33
C SER A 68 -9.00 -8.87 -20.27
N GLN A 69 -9.46 -9.82 -19.46
CA GLN A 69 -10.88 -10.11 -19.31
C GLN A 69 -11.60 -8.91 -18.69
N THR A 70 -11.04 -8.33 -17.63
CA THR A 70 -11.61 -7.15 -16.99
C THR A 70 -11.65 -5.96 -17.95
N TRP A 71 -10.55 -5.73 -18.68
CA TRP A 71 -10.48 -4.71 -19.74
C TRP A 71 -11.58 -4.87 -20.80
N LYS A 72 -11.82 -6.09 -21.29
CA LYS A 72 -12.87 -6.38 -22.27
C LYS A 72 -14.27 -6.21 -21.67
N ASN A 73 -14.50 -6.69 -20.46
CA ASN A 73 -15.78 -6.61 -19.76
C ASN A 73 -16.19 -5.17 -19.45
N CYS A 74 -15.21 -4.29 -19.23
CA CYS A 74 -15.41 -2.85 -19.04
C CYS A 74 -15.42 -2.06 -20.37
N ASN A 75 -15.76 -2.72 -21.49
CA ASN A 75 -15.82 -2.12 -22.83
C ASN A 75 -14.56 -1.34 -23.24
N ARG A 76 -13.39 -1.70 -22.69
CA ARG A 76 -12.12 -1.00 -22.92
C ARG A 76 -12.11 0.45 -22.43
N ILE A 77 -12.91 0.76 -21.41
CA ILE A 77 -12.89 2.03 -20.69
C ILE A 77 -11.87 1.90 -19.55
N PHE A 78 -10.84 2.76 -19.55
CA PHE A 78 -9.73 2.68 -18.60
C PHE A 78 -10.16 2.83 -17.14
N VAL A 79 -10.98 3.84 -16.86
CA VAL A 79 -11.46 4.12 -15.49
C VAL A 79 -12.22 2.91 -14.94
N ASP A 80 -13.22 2.42 -15.68
CA ASP A 80 -14.02 1.26 -15.30
C ASP A 80 -13.17 -0.01 -15.07
N ALA A 81 -12.22 -0.29 -15.98
CA ALA A 81 -11.35 -1.46 -15.86
C ALA A 81 -10.38 -1.35 -14.67
N TYR A 82 -9.85 -0.15 -14.43
CA TYR A 82 -8.98 0.15 -13.29
C TYR A 82 -9.73 -0.05 -11.97
N GLU A 83 -10.90 0.57 -11.83
CA GLU A 83 -11.76 0.45 -10.64
C GLU A 83 -12.15 -1.00 -10.38
N LYS A 84 -12.48 -1.76 -11.43
CA LYS A 84 -12.85 -3.17 -11.30
C LYS A 84 -11.67 -4.03 -10.85
N LEU A 85 -10.47 -3.86 -11.43
CA LEU A 85 -9.27 -4.59 -10.99
C LEU A 85 -8.87 -4.20 -9.57
N GLN A 86 -9.02 -2.93 -9.20
CA GLN A 86 -8.77 -2.47 -7.84
C GLN A 86 -9.77 -3.04 -6.85
N TYR A 87 -11.05 -3.09 -7.21
CA TYR A 87 -12.08 -3.75 -6.39
C TYR A 87 -11.78 -5.23 -6.22
N ILE A 88 -11.38 -5.93 -7.29
CA ILE A 88 -10.96 -7.34 -7.21
C ILE A 88 -9.76 -7.44 -6.26
N CYS A 89 -8.76 -6.57 -6.39
CA CYS A 89 -7.58 -6.57 -5.52
C CYS A 89 -7.95 -6.35 -4.06
N ALA A 90 -8.84 -5.41 -3.77
CA ALA A 90 -9.33 -5.16 -2.41
C ALA A 90 -10.14 -6.34 -1.85
N THR A 91 -10.93 -7.01 -2.69
CA THR A 91 -11.82 -8.10 -2.24
C THR A 91 -11.15 -9.46 -2.18
N SER A 92 -10.23 -9.78 -3.10
CA SER A 92 -9.35 -10.95 -3.01
C SER A 92 -8.47 -10.84 -1.78
N ASN A 93 -7.92 -9.64 -1.54
CA ASN A 93 -7.24 -9.32 -0.30
C ASN A 93 -8.16 -9.34 0.91
N LEU A 94 -9.46 -9.06 0.85
CA LEU A 94 -10.32 -9.15 2.04
C LEU A 94 -10.60 -10.60 2.47
N ASN A 95 -10.62 -11.53 1.52
CA ASN A 95 -10.82 -12.95 1.83
C ASN A 95 -9.51 -13.67 2.21
N GLU A 96 -8.35 -13.17 1.77
CA GLU A 96 -7.02 -13.70 2.14
C GLU A 96 -6.29 -12.89 3.22
N LEU A 97 -6.37 -11.55 3.23
CA LEU A 97 -6.07 -10.74 4.42
C LEU A 97 -7.24 -10.86 5.40
N LYS A 98 -7.24 -11.97 6.13
CA LYS A 98 -7.23 -11.76 7.58
C LYS A 98 -6.06 -10.83 7.83
N GLU A 99 -6.35 -9.55 8.09
CA GLU A 99 -5.34 -8.67 8.64
C GLU A 99 -4.65 -9.46 9.74
N GLU A 100 -3.34 -9.70 9.57
CA GLU A 100 -2.58 -10.46 10.54
C GLU A 100 -2.87 -9.85 11.91
N ASN A 101 -3.32 -10.68 12.85
CA ASN A 101 -3.78 -10.20 14.13
C ASN A 101 -2.70 -9.33 14.82
N GLU A 102 -1.42 -9.59 14.52
CA GLU A 102 -0.25 -8.77 14.86
C GLU A 102 -0.36 -7.31 14.40
N ILE A 103 -0.64 -7.08 13.12
CA ILE A 103 -0.78 -5.73 12.55
C ILE A 103 -1.97 -5.03 13.19
N LYS A 104 -3.08 -5.74 13.38
CA LYS A 104 -4.29 -5.19 14.01
C LYS A 104 -4.03 -4.72 15.43
N ILE A 105 -3.39 -5.56 16.26
CA ILE A 105 -3.04 -5.21 17.64
C ILE A 105 -2.04 -4.04 17.65
N SER A 106 -1.01 -4.08 16.81
CA SER A 106 0.01 -3.03 16.72
C SER A 106 -0.65 -1.70 16.41
N ARG A 107 -1.54 -1.69 15.42
CA ARG A 107 -2.27 -0.50 15.01
C ARG A 107 -3.16 0.03 16.12
N GLU A 108 -3.94 -0.82 16.76
CA GLU A 108 -4.83 -0.45 17.88
C GLU A 108 -4.05 0.30 18.97
N ILE A 109 -2.90 -0.26 19.39
CA ILE A 109 -2.04 0.33 20.42
C ILE A 109 -1.41 1.63 19.94
N CYS A 110 -0.84 1.65 18.72
CA CYS A 110 -0.22 2.84 18.15
C CYS A 110 -1.21 4.01 18.06
N LEU A 111 -2.42 3.76 17.54
CA LEU A 111 -3.46 4.78 17.42
C LEU A 111 -3.88 5.31 18.79
N HIS A 112 -4.02 4.43 19.78
CA HIS A 112 -4.37 4.84 21.15
C HIS A 112 -3.30 5.76 21.76
N ILE A 113 -2.03 5.40 21.63
CA ILE A 113 -0.90 6.18 22.15
C ILE A 113 -0.84 7.55 21.47
N LEU A 114 -0.82 7.56 20.13
CA LEU A 114 -0.72 8.79 19.33
C LEU A 114 -1.89 9.72 19.61
N TRP A 115 -3.12 9.18 19.70
CA TRP A 115 -4.31 9.95 20.01
C TRP A 115 -4.27 10.58 21.41
N ASN A 116 -3.80 9.84 22.42
CA ASN A 116 -3.68 10.38 23.78
C ASN A 116 -2.70 11.57 23.85
N ILE A 117 -1.57 11.51 23.13
CA ILE A 117 -0.62 12.63 23.07
C ILE A 117 -1.23 13.81 22.32
N LEU A 118 -1.84 13.57 21.17
CA LEU A 118 -2.48 14.61 20.35
C LEU A 118 -3.61 15.32 21.12
N LYS A 119 -4.41 14.57 21.89
CA LYS A 119 -5.53 15.10 22.67
C LYS A 119 -5.07 15.89 23.89
N TYR A 120 -3.98 15.48 24.54
CA TYR A 120 -3.50 16.06 25.79
C TYR A 120 -2.02 16.43 25.75
N PRO A 121 -1.60 17.34 24.86
CA PRO A 121 -0.19 17.57 24.58
C PRO A 121 0.58 18.07 25.81
N LYS A 122 -0.04 18.84 26.70
CA LYS A 122 0.63 19.39 27.90
C LYS A 122 0.79 18.40 29.06
N GLN A 123 0.18 17.22 29.00
CA GLN A 123 0.17 16.28 30.12
C GLN A 123 1.29 15.24 29.96
N ILE A 124 2.34 15.36 30.79
CA ILE A 124 3.54 14.50 30.76
C ILE A 124 3.18 13.02 30.86
N LYS A 125 2.14 12.65 31.64
CA LYS A 125 1.72 11.25 31.81
C LYS A 125 1.36 10.55 30.49
N TYR A 126 0.91 11.26 29.46
CA TYR A 126 0.58 10.67 28.15
C TYR A 126 1.78 10.61 27.21
N ARG A 127 2.87 11.31 27.54
CA ARG A 127 4.16 11.24 26.84
C ARG A 127 5.03 10.10 27.36
N GLN A 128 4.60 9.39 28.40
CA GLN A 128 5.31 8.26 28.99
C GLN A 128 4.48 6.98 28.83
N ILE A 129 5.13 5.90 28.41
CA ILE A 129 4.52 4.57 28.35
C ILE A 129 5.28 3.66 29.28
N HIS A 130 4.57 3.18 30.31
CA HIS A 130 5.17 2.27 31.27
C HIS A 130 5.40 0.89 30.64
N LYS A 131 6.64 0.38 30.68
CA LYS A 131 7.03 -0.87 30.03
C LYS A 131 6.13 -2.03 30.43
N GLN A 132 5.88 -2.18 31.73
CA GLN A 132 5.07 -3.28 32.26
C GLN A 132 3.61 -3.21 31.78
N VAL A 133 3.06 -2.00 31.61
CA VAL A 133 1.67 -1.82 31.17
C VAL A 133 1.55 -2.21 29.70
N LEU A 134 2.48 -1.75 28.86
CA LEU A 134 2.55 -2.14 27.45
C LEU A 134 2.76 -3.65 27.29
N TYR A 135 3.70 -4.21 28.07
CA TYR A 135 4.01 -5.64 28.07
C TYR A 135 2.78 -6.48 28.43
N ASN A 136 2.13 -6.18 29.56
CA ASN A 136 0.96 -6.93 30.02
C ASN A 136 -0.21 -6.85 29.01
N TYR A 137 -0.44 -5.67 28.44
CA TYR A 137 -1.49 -5.48 27.44
C TYR A 137 -1.24 -6.30 26.17
N LEU A 138 -0.02 -6.20 25.62
CA LEU A 138 0.39 -6.99 24.45
C LEU A 138 0.32 -8.48 24.75
N PHE A 139 0.83 -8.92 25.90
CA PHE A 139 0.83 -10.32 26.31
C PHE A 139 -0.59 -10.88 26.34
N GLN A 140 -1.53 -10.16 26.97
CA GLN A 140 -2.93 -10.58 27.02
C GLN A 140 -3.56 -10.69 25.62
N LYS A 141 -3.33 -9.69 24.75
CA LYS A 141 -3.85 -9.70 23.37
C LYS A 141 -3.25 -10.83 22.54
N CYS A 142 -1.93 -11.01 22.58
CA CYS A 142 -1.22 -12.07 21.86
C CYS A 142 -1.66 -13.46 22.33
N HIS A 143 -1.77 -13.69 23.65
CA HIS A 143 -2.23 -14.96 24.20
C HIS A 143 -3.65 -15.29 23.77
N SER A 144 -4.55 -14.30 23.67
CA SER A 144 -5.93 -14.54 23.23
C SER A 144 -6.06 -14.94 21.76
N LEU A 145 -5.03 -14.69 20.94
CA LEU A 145 -5.04 -14.89 19.48
C LEU A 145 -3.95 -15.88 19.02
N ASP A 146 -3.26 -16.55 19.94
CA ASP A 146 -2.15 -17.49 19.68
C ASP A 146 -1.02 -16.89 18.81
N ILE A 147 -0.59 -15.68 19.15
CA ILE A 147 0.44 -14.91 18.42
C ILE A 147 1.78 -14.99 19.15
N ASN A 148 2.89 -15.00 18.39
CA ASN A 148 4.23 -14.88 18.95
C ASN A 148 4.43 -13.50 19.63
N PHE A 149 4.37 -13.52 20.97
CA PHE A 149 4.50 -12.32 21.79
C PHE A 149 5.86 -11.61 21.64
N GLU A 150 6.97 -12.35 21.53
CA GLU A 150 8.31 -11.76 21.48
C GLU A 150 8.51 -10.95 20.20
N GLN A 151 8.13 -11.52 19.06
CA GLN A 151 8.19 -10.84 17.76
C GLN A 151 7.30 -9.60 17.75
N MET A 152 6.08 -9.72 18.28
CA MET A 152 5.14 -8.61 18.39
C MET A 152 5.69 -7.47 19.28
N PHE A 153 6.30 -7.82 20.41
CA PHE A 153 6.87 -6.84 21.33
C PHE A 153 8.03 -6.07 20.66
N ILE A 154 8.94 -6.76 19.97
CA ILE A 154 10.02 -6.13 19.20
C ILE A 154 9.46 -5.18 18.14
N GLY A 155 8.45 -5.62 17.37
CA GLY A 155 7.79 -4.78 16.37
C GLY A 155 7.19 -3.50 16.98
N MET A 156 6.54 -3.63 18.15
CA MET A 156 5.99 -2.48 18.86
C MET A 156 7.10 -1.51 19.34
N GLU A 157 8.23 -2.01 19.84
CA GLU A 157 9.36 -1.16 20.23
C GLU A 157 9.89 -0.34 19.03
N LEU A 158 9.97 -0.95 17.84
CA LEU A 158 10.36 -0.26 16.61
C LEU A 158 9.36 0.83 16.20
N TYR A 159 8.05 0.58 16.31
CA TYR A 159 7.03 1.61 16.04
C TYR A 159 7.14 2.80 17.00
N LEU A 160 7.36 2.54 18.29
CA LEU A 160 7.54 3.60 19.28
C LEU A 160 8.77 4.47 18.95
N GLN A 161 9.89 3.85 18.61
CA GLN A 161 11.08 4.56 18.16
C GLN A 161 10.80 5.41 16.91
N HIS A 162 10.08 4.85 15.93
CA HIS A 162 9.71 5.56 14.71
C HIS A 162 8.87 6.81 14.98
N PHE A 163 8.00 6.78 16.00
CA PHE A 163 7.20 7.93 16.40
C PHE A 163 7.98 8.96 17.23
N GLY A 164 9.22 8.67 17.63
CA GLY A 164 10.07 9.57 18.42
C GLY A 164 10.06 9.30 19.93
N PHE A 165 9.63 8.11 20.36
CA PHE A 165 9.86 7.67 21.73
C PHE A 165 11.28 7.13 21.90
N LYS A 166 11.88 7.40 23.07
CA LYS A 166 13.12 6.76 23.51
C LYS A 166 12.91 5.98 24.80
N LYS A 167 13.64 4.88 24.92
CA LYS A 167 13.67 4.05 26.10
C LYS A 167 14.55 4.73 27.16
N GLY A 168 14.01 4.94 28.36
CA GLY A 168 14.74 5.44 29.52
C GLY A 168 15.50 4.31 30.24
N ASN A 169 16.32 4.70 31.22
CA ASN A 169 17.12 3.76 32.02
C ASN A 169 16.26 2.84 32.91
N ASP A 170 15.04 3.27 33.22
CA ASP A 170 14.02 2.48 33.93
C ASP A 170 13.26 1.51 33.00
N GLY A 171 13.61 1.50 31.71
CA GLY A 171 12.98 0.70 30.68
C GLY A 171 11.65 1.25 30.15
N ASN A 172 11.14 2.36 30.69
CA ASN A 172 9.93 3.02 30.20
C ASN A 172 10.21 3.79 28.90
N TRP A 173 9.16 4.08 28.14
CA TRP A 173 9.29 4.86 26.90
C TRP A 173 8.85 6.30 27.13
N TYR A 174 9.66 7.25 26.66
CA TYR A 174 9.46 8.68 26.82
C TYR A 174 9.44 9.36 25.46
N TYR A 175 8.42 10.15 25.19
CA TYR A 175 8.36 10.98 23.99
C TYR A 175 9.40 12.10 24.09
N GLN A 176 10.30 12.17 23.11
CA GLN A 176 11.53 12.96 23.25
C GLN A 176 11.39 14.47 23.13
N TYR A 177 10.29 14.96 22.58
CA TYR A 177 10.18 16.36 22.25
C TYR A 177 9.54 17.16 23.39
N ASP A 178 10.25 18.17 23.87
CA ASP A 178 9.75 19.12 24.87
C ASP A 178 8.53 19.87 24.32
N GLU A 179 8.62 20.32 23.08
CA GLU A 179 7.51 20.84 22.29
C GLU A 179 6.94 19.75 21.39
N ILE A 180 5.66 19.40 21.58
CA ILE A 180 5.00 18.45 20.70
C ILE A 180 4.87 19.08 19.31
N HIS A 181 5.60 18.54 18.34
CA HIS A 181 5.36 18.79 16.93
C HIS A 181 4.07 18.08 16.52
N ALA A 182 2.93 18.73 16.78
CA ALA A 182 1.60 18.18 16.50
C ALA A 182 1.46 17.73 15.04
N SER A 183 2.10 18.43 14.10
CA SER A 183 2.18 18.06 12.69
C SER A 183 2.87 16.71 12.47
N HIS A 184 3.98 16.43 13.16
CA HIS A 184 4.69 15.15 13.07
C HIS A 184 3.82 14.01 13.62
N LEU A 185 3.27 14.16 14.82
CA LEU A 185 2.38 13.15 15.42
C LEU A 185 1.13 12.90 14.60
N TRP A 186 0.55 13.95 14.02
CA TRP A 186 -0.59 13.84 13.12
C TRP A 186 -0.23 13.04 11.87
N ASN A 187 0.91 13.33 11.26
CA ASN A 187 1.41 12.56 10.11
C ASN A 187 1.64 11.08 10.48
N CYS A 188 2.19 10.79 11.67
CA CYS A 188 2.32 9.42 12.16
C CYS A 188 0.96 8.75 12.35
N TYR A 189 0.00 9.44 12.97
CA TYR A 189 -1.36 8.94 13.16
C TYR A 189 -2.05 8.61 11.84
N GLN A 190 -1.95 9.51 10.86
CA GLN A 190 -2.47 9.30 9.51
C GLN A 190 -1.81 8.11 8.82
N LYS A 191 -0.48 7.94 8.93
CA LYS A 191 0.22 6.76 8.38
C LYS A 191 -0.30 5.45 8.99
N VAL A 192 -0.54 5.43 10.30
CA VAL A 192 -1.05 4.24 11.01
C VAL A 192 -2.51 3.94 10.64
N ILE A 193 -3.34 4.95 10.39
CA ILE A 193 -4.69 4.75 9.84
C ILE A 193 -4.63 4.28 8.39
N ASN A 194 -3.80 4.90 7.57
CA ASN A 194 -3.71 4.59 6.14
C ASN A 194 -3.07 3.23 5.88
N SER A 195 -2.40 2.63 6.88
CA SER A 195 -1.93 1.25 6.80
C SER A 195 -3.08 0.24 6.91
N GLN A 196 -4.31 0.65 7.28
CA GLN A 196 -5.46 -0.22 7.04
C GLN A 196 -5.64 -0.34 5.53
N THR A 197 -5.54 -1.56 5.01
CA THR A 197 -5.82 -1.86 3.60
C THR A 197 -7.15 -1.26 3.15
N MET A 198 -8.14 -1.24 4.04
CA MET A 198 -9.46 -0.63 3.80
C MET A 198 -9.40 0.90 3.55
N TYR A 199 -8.62 1.66 4.34
CA TYR A 199 -8.55 3.12 4.20
C TYR A 199 -7.65 3.55 3.04
N PHE A 200 -6.59 2.80 2.74
CA PHE A 200 -5.80 3.05 1.54
C PHE A 200 -6.67 2.96 0.28
N VAL A 201 -7.51 1.92 0.20
CA VAL A 201 -8.45 1.71 -0.88
C VAL A 201 -9.50 2.84 -0.93
N ALA A 202 -10.13 3.18 0.19
CA ALA A 202 -11.17 4.23 0.24
C ALA A 202 -10.65 5.65 -0.06
N TYR A 203 -9.50 6.04 0.51
CA TYR A 203 -8.90 7.37 0.31
C TYR A 203 -8.38 7.53 -1.12
N PHE A 204 -7.81 6.47 -1.71
CA PHE A 204 -7.38 6.47 -3.10
C PHE A 204 -8.57 6.58 -4.06
N PHE A 205 -9.66 5.84 -3.82
CA PHE A 205 -10.90 5.98 -4.59
C PHE A 205 -11.47 7.39 -4.51
N TYR A 206 -11.52 7.98 -3.32
CA TYR A 206 -11.98 9.37 -3.13
C TYR A 206 -11.10 10.36 -3.91
N PHE A 207 -9.78 10.26 -3.77
CA PHE A 207 -8.84 11.16 -4.44
C PHE A 207 -8.91 11.02 -5.96
N PHE A 208 -8.93 9.79 -6.49
CA PHE A 208 -9.01 9.54 -7.93
C PHE A 208 -10.31 10.09 -8.53
N PHE A 209 -11.44 9.84 -7.86
CA PHE A 209 -12.75 10.33 -8.30
C PHE A 209 -12.82 11.87 -8.30
N CYS A 210 -12.22 12.54 -7.31
CA CYS A 210 -12.20 14.00 -7.26
C CYS A 210 -11.23 14.65 -8.26
N TYR A 211 -10.14 13.98 -8.63
CA TYR A 211 -9.07 14.59 -9.44
C TYR A 211 -9.16 14.26 -10.94
N PHE A 212 -9.75 13.13 -11.33
CA PHE A 212 -9.84 12.70 -12.74
C PHE A 212 -11.22 12.91 -13.38
N ASN A 213 -12.26 13.23 -12.62
CA ASN A 213 -13.59 13.61 -13.14
C ASN A 213 -13.81 15.14 -13.21
N LYS A 214 -12.73 15.93 -13.18
CA LYS A 214 -12.74 17.36 -13.53
C LYS A 214 -12.04 17.56 -14.86
#